data_AF-A0A1H1FE15-F1
#
_entry.id   AF-A0A1H1FE15-F1
#
_cell.length_a   1.000
_cell.length_b   1.000
_cell.length_c   1.000
_cell.angle_alpha   90.00
_cell.angle_beta   90.00
_cell.angle_gamma   90.00
#
_symmetry.space_group_name_H-M   'P 1'
#
loop_
_entity.id
_entity.type
_entity.pdbx_description
1 polymer ?
#
loop_
_entity_poly.entity_id
_entity_poly.type
_entity_poly.pdbx_seq_one_letter_code
_entity_poly.pdbx_strand_id
1 'polypeptide(L)'
;MPHVMPLALSRERAEEAHTLRVHGYSWREIAGALGFKSVGAAQQAVASHRKRNPPPSREDTLADILERRRVTLQRLLRQLAVAETDGDSAAVAALSKTITAADAETSKIFGLYASEKVDVTIGRSPVEAIATARDAALAALEARRATTPAVSSVEPEPIDAEVVE
;
A
#
# COMPACT_ATOMS: atom_id res chain seq x y z
N MET A 1 10.33 44.58 -18.15
CA MET A 1 10.85 43.19 -18.21
C MET A 1 10.13 42.37 -17.16
N PRO A 2 9.37 41.32 -17.51
CA PRO A 2 8.75 40.46 -16.49
C PRO A 2 9.86 39.79 -15.67
N HIS A 3 9.75 39.87 -14.33
CA HIS A 3 10.73 39.26 -13.43
C HIS A 3 10.61 37.73 -13.54
N VAL A 4 11.57 37.10 -14.22
CA VAL A 4 11.63 35.65 -14.34
C VAL A 4 12.18 35.11 -13.02
N MET A 5 11.43 34.22 -12.37
CA MET A 5 11.91 33.55 -11.15
C MET A 5 13.15 32.72 -11.49
N PRO A 6 14.23 32.78 -10.68
CA PRO A 6 15.39 31.92 -10.85
C PRO A 6 14.99 30.45 -10.91
N LEU A 7 15.64 29.68 -11.78
CA LEU A 7 15.33 28.27 -11.98
C LEU A 7 15.39 27.47 -10.67
N ALA A 8 16.36 27.74 -9.80
CA ALA A 8 16.50 27.07 -8.51
C ALA A 8 15.26 27.24 -7.62
N LEU A 9 14.82 28.48 -7.40
CA LEU A 9 13.62 28.80 -6.61
C LEU A 9 12.34 28.22 -7.23
N SER A 10 12.26 28.20 -8.57
CA SER A 10 11.14 27.55 -9.25
C SER A 10 11.12 26.03 -9.04
N ARG A 11 12.28 25.39 -8.81
CA ARG A 11 12.38 23.94 -8.57
C ARG A 11 12.05 23.59 -7.14
N GLU A 12 12.58 24.35 -6.19
CA GLU A 12 12.29 24.23 -4.76
C GLU A 12 10.78 24.39 -4.50
N ARG A 13 10.16 25.43 -5.06
CA ARG A 13 8.72 25.61 -4.97
C ARG A 13 7.91 24.45 -5.58
N ALA A 14 8.41 23.82 -6.64
CA ALA A 14 7.75 22.67 -7.26
C ALA A 14 7.90 21.38 -6.41
N GLU A 15 9.00 21.25 -5.68
CA GLU A 15 9.23 20.20 -4.69
C GLU A 15 8.32 20.38 -3.48
N GLU A 16 8.24 21.58 -2.92
CA GLU A 16 7.36 21.87 -1.79
C GLU A 16 5.87 21.67 -2.15
N ALA A 17 5.47 22.05 -3.37
CA ALA A 17 4.14 21.76 -3.90
C ALA A 17 3.87 20.26 -4.01
N HIS A 18 4.89 19.45 -4.36
CA HIS A 18 4.79 18.00 -4.42
C HIS A 18 4.61 17.41 -3.01
N THR A 19 5.40 17.86 -2.04
CA THR A 19 5.32 17.43 -0.63
C THR A 19 3.94 17.73 -0.03
N LEU A 20 3.43 18.95 -0.16
CA LEU A 20 2.08 19.29 0.30
C LEU A 20 1.00 18.43 -0.38
N ARG A 21 1.17 18.11 -1.66
CA ARG A 21 0.23 17.22 -2.35
C ARG A 21 0.25 15.80 -1.79
N VAL A 22 1.41 15.27 -1.43
CA VAL A 22 1.57 13.95 -0.79
C VAL A 22 0.90 13.94 0.59
N HIS A 23 0.97 15.05 1.33
CA HIS A 23 0.30 15.21 2.63
C HIS A 23 -1.22 15.47 2.53
N GLY A 24 -1.80 15.41 1.34
CA GLY A 24 -3.26 15.45 1.15
C GLY A 24 -3.86 16.84 0.92
N TYR A 25 -3.06 17.90 0.87
CA TYR A 25 -3.56 19.25 0.60
C TYR A 25 -4.24 19.34 -0.78
N SER A 26 -5.27 20.17 -0.87
CA SER A 26 -5.96 20.45 -2.14
C SER A 26 -5.12 21.39 -3.01
N TRP A 27 -5.34 21.33 -4.33
CA TRP A 27 -4.60 22.19 -5.25
C TRP A 27 -4.83 23.69 -5.04
N ARG A 28 -6.00 24.07 -4.51
CA ARG A 28 -6.31 25.46 -4.20
C ARG A 28 -5.50 25.97 -3.01
N GLU A 29 -5.37 25.15 -1.97
CA GLU A 29 -4.54 25.46 -0.80
C GLU A 29 -3.06 25.54 -1.17
N ILE A 30 -2.56 24.58 -1.96
CA ILE A 30 -1.18 24.57 -2.45
C ILE A 30 -0.89 25.83 -3.30
N ALA A 31 -1.81 26.18 -4.20
CA ALA A 31 -1.65 27.36 -5.04
C ALA A 31 -1.60 28.65 -4.21
N GLY A 32 -2.47 28.78 -3.20
CA GLY A 32 -2.48 29.91 -2.28
C GLY A 32 -1.24 29.98 -1.39
N ALA A 33 -0.84 28.86 -0.79
CA ALA A 33 0.29 28.77 0.13
C ALA A 33 1.64 29.10 -0.54
N LEU A 34 1.83 28.64 -1.78
CA LEU A 34 3.10 28.78 -2.50
C LEU A 34 3.11 29.91 -3.55
N GLY A 35 2.04 30.72 -3.60
CA GLY A 35 1.94 31.87 -4.49
C GLY A 35 1.95 31.50 -5.98
N PHE A 36 1.28 30.40 -6.36
CA PHE A 36 1.04 30.09 -7.77
C PHE A 36 -0.06 30.98 -8.34
N LYS A 37 0.09 31.40 -9.59
CA LYS A 37 -0.90 32.24 -10.30
C LYS A 37 -2.26 31.54 -10.48
N SER A 38 -2.26 30.20 -10.46
CA SER A 38 -3.46 29.39 -10.62
C SER A 38 -3.23 27.96 -10.10
N VAL A 39 -4.32 27.23 -9.90
CA VAL A 39 -4.31 25.78 -9.63
C VAL A 39 -3.57 25.01 -10.72
N GLY A 40 -3.78 25.35 -11.99
CA GLY A 40 -3.10 24.70 -13.12
C GLY A 40 -1.58 24.90 -13.09
N ALA A 41 -1.10 26.07 -12.66
CA ALA A 41 0.33 26.33 -12.52
C ALA A 41 0.96 25.46 -11.41
N ALA A 42 0.25 25.25 -10.30
CA ALA A 42 0.70 24.34 -9.23
C ALA A 42 0.74 22.88 -9.73
N GLN A 43 -0.29 22.42 -10.46
CA GLN A 43 -0.33 21.08 -11.04
C GLN A 43 0.81 20.84 -12.02
N GLN A 44 1.08 21.80 -12.92
CA GLN A 44 2.17 21.70 -13.89
C GLN A 44 3.55 21.70 -13.22
N ALA A 45 3.73 22.48 -12.15
CA ALA A 45 4.95 22.47 -11.37
C ALA A 45 5.21 21.09 -10.74
N VAL A 46 4.19 20.50 -10.11
CA VAL A 46 4.28 19.14 -9.54
C VAL A 46 4.52 18.09 -10.63
N ALA A 47 3.82 18.16 -11.77
CA ALA A 47 4.06 17.25 -12.89
C ALA A 47 5.50 17.34 -13.42
N SER A 48 6.03 18.57 -13.54
CA SER A 48 7.41 18.80 -13.96
C SER A 48 8.43 18.35 -12.92
N HIS A 49 8.09 18.43 -11.63
CA HIS A 49 8.90 17.86 -10.55
C HIS A 49 8.92 16.32 -10.65
N ARG A 50 7.76 15.66 -10.74
CA ARG A 50 7.66 14.19 -10.86
C ARG A 50 8.32 13.64 -12.13
N LYS A 51 8.30 14.39 -13.24
CA LYS A 51 9.01 13.99 -14.47
C LYS A 51 10.53 14.00 -14.28
N ARG A 52 11.06 14.90 -13.45
CA ARG A 52 12.50 15.01 -13.15
C ARG A 52 12.93 14.07 -12.02
N ASN A 53 12.03 13.81 -11.08
CA ASN A 53 12.20 12.92 -9.95
C ASN A 53 11.14 11.81 -10.06
N PRO A 54 11.26 10.90 -11.04
CA PRO A 54 10.36 9.77 -11.13
C PRO A 54 10.47 8.93 -9.84
N PRO A 55 9.38 8.31 -9.37
CA PRO A 55 9.50 7.31 -8.32
C PRO A 55 10.46 6.20 -8.80
N PRO A 56 11.26 5.63 -7.90
CA PRO A 56 12.22 4.60 -8.28
C PRO A 56 11.50 3.43 -8.94
N SER A 57 12.07 2.94 -10.04
CA SER A 57 11.58 1.71 -10.67
C SER A 57 11.85 0.49 -9.77
N ARG A 58 11.31 -0.67 -10.15
CA ARG A 58 11.63 -1.92 -9.47
C ARG A 58 13.13 -2.21 -9.56
N GLU A 59 13.72 -1.95 -10.72
CA GLU A 59 15.13 -2.12 -11.01
C GLU A 59 15.99 -1.17 -10.17
N ASP A 60 15.61 0.11 -10.07
CA ASP A 60 16.31 1.10 -9.23
C ASP A 60 16.25 0.69 -7.74
N THR A 61 15.06 0.30 -7.29
CA THR A 61 14.85 -0.15 -5.91
C THR A 61 15.68 -1.40 -5.60
N LEU A 62 15.74 -2.35 -6.54
CA LEU A 62 16.58 -3.55 -6.41
C LEU A 62 18.06 -3.18 -6.35
N ALA A 63 18.53 -2.30 -7.24
CA ALA A 63 19.91 -1.81 -7.23
C ALA A 63 20.27 -1.17 -5.88
N ASP A 64 19.41 -0.30 -5.34
CA ASP A 64 19.60 0.33 -4.02
C ASP A 64 19.62 -0.67 -2.86
N ILE A 65 18.80 -1.73 -2.94
CA ILE A 65 18.80 -2.81 -1.94
C ILE A 65 20.12 -3.59 -2.00
N LEU A 66 20.57 -3.94 -3.21
CA LEU A 66 21.81 -4.67 -3.42
C LEU A 66 23.04 -3.86 -2.98
N GLU A 67 23.05 -2.56 -3.26
CA GLU A 67 24.16 -1.68 -2.86
C GLU A 67 24.23 -1.52 -1.34
N ARG A 68 23.10 -1.24 -0.67
CA ARG A 68 23.04 -1.20 0.80
C ARG A 68 23.50 -2.50 1.44
N ARG A 69 23.13 -3.63 0.82
CA ARG A 69 23.55 -4.95 1.27
C ARG A 69 25.05 -5.17 1.10
N ARG A 70 25.62 -4.82 -0.06
CA ARG A 70 27.06 -4.88 -0.33
C ARG A 70 27.87 -4.13 0.73
N VAL A 71 27.48 -2.89 1.02
CA VAL A 71 28.14 -2.06 2.04
C VAL A 71 28.02 -2.68 3.44
N THR A 72 26.84 -3.19 3.80
CA THR A 72 26.60 -3.83 5.10
C THR A 72 27.45 -5.10 5.25
N LEU A 73 27.48 -5.94 4.22
CA LEU A 73 28.26 -7.18 4.21
C LEU A 73 29.76 -6.89 4.36
N GLN A 74 30.29 -5.89 3.66
CA GLN A 74 31.68 -5.45 3.82
C GLN A 74 32.01 -4.99 5.25
N ARG A 75 31.05 -4.36 5.95
CA ARG A 75 31.23 -4.00 7.36
C ARG A 75 31.24 -5.23 8.25
N LEU A 76 30.30 -6.16 8.05
CA LEU A 76 30.21 -7.40 8.83
C LEU A 76 31.46 -8.27 8.68
N LEU A 77 31.96 -8.45 7.45
CA LEU A 77 33.18 -9.21 7.19
C LEU A 77 34.41 -8.61 7.88
N ARG A 78 34.53 -7.28 7.91
CA ARG A 78 35.60 -6.61 8.66
C ARG A 78 35.49 -6.83 10.16
N GLN A 79 34.27 -6.80 10.72
CA GLN A 79 34.06 -7.07 12.14
C GLN A 79 34.31 -8.54 12.48
N LEU A 80 33.99 -9.46 11.57
CA LEU A 80 34.28 -10.88 11.74
C LEU A 80 35.79 -11.11 11.84
N ALA A 81 36.57 -10.50 10.94
CA ALA A 81 38.03 -10.60 11.00
C ALA A 81 38.62 -10.08 12.33
N VAL A 82 38.06 -9.00 12.88
CA VAL A 82 38.47 -8.48 14.20
C VAL A 82 38.10 -9.46 15.31
N ALA A 83 36.88 -10.02 15.30
CA ALA A 83 36.46 -11.01 16.29
C ALA A 83 37.31 -12.28 16.24
N GLU A 84 37.72 -12.71 15.03
CA GLU A 84 38.64 -13.83 14.84
C GLU A 84 40.03 -13.53 15.43
N THR A 85 40.57 -12.32 15.23
CA THR A 85 41.85 -11.93 15.83
C THR A 85 41.79 -11.83 17.34
N ASP A 86 40.66 -11.38 17.88
CA ASP A 86 40.45 -11.19 19.32
C ASP A 86 40.08 -12.50 20.04
N GLY A 87 39.84 -13.59 19.29
CA GLY A 87 39.41 -14.88 19.84
C GLY A 87 37.98 -14.88 20.40
N ASP A 88 37.17 -13.85 20.09
CA ASP A 88 35.78 -13.74 20.54
C ASP A 88 34.89 -14.71 19.74
N SER A 89 34.86 -15.96 20.19
CA SER A 89 34.11 -17.03 19.55
C SER A 89 32.60 -16.77 19.52
N ALA A 90 32.06 -15.98 20.48
CA ALA A 90 30.65 -15.64 20.51
C ALA A 90 30.31 -14.62 19.41
N ALA A 91 31.14 -13.59 19.26
CA ALA A 91 31.01 -12.61 18.18
C ALA A 91 31.19 -13.27 16.80
N VAL A 92 32.18 -14.17 16.66
CA VAL A 92 32.38 -14.95 15.43
C VAL A 92 31.11 -15.72 15.04
N ALA A 93 30.55 -16.51 15.96
CA ALA A 93 29.34 -17.29 15.69
C ALA A 93 28.13 -16.40 15.31
N ALA A 94 27.94 -15.28 15.99
CA ALA A 94 26.85 -14.34 15.72
C ALA A 94 26.99 -13.65 14.35
N LEU A 95 28.20 -13.19 14.01
CA LEU A 95 28.50 -12.53 12.75
C LEU A 95 28.41 -13.51 11.58
N SER A 96 28.97 -14.71 11.70
CA SER A 96 28.87 -15.76 10.68
C SER A 96 27.41 -16.12 10.38
N LYS A 97 26.57 -16.29 11.42
CA LYS A 97 25.13 -16.55 11.23
C LYS A 97 24.43 -15.42 10.46
N THR A 98 24.77 -14.18 10.79
CA THR A 98 24.18 -13.00 10.15
C THR A 98 24.59 -12.90 8.68
N ILE A 99 25.85 -13.19 8.35
CA ILE A 99 26.37 -13.25 6.98
C ILE A 99 25.65 -14.33 6.18
N THR A 100 25.55 -15.56 6.70
CA THR A 100 24.85 -16.65 6.01
C THR A 100 23.37 -16.33 5.77
N ALA A 101 22.69 -15.68 6.72
CA ALA A 101 21.32 -15.23 6.53
C ALA A 101 21.20 -14.17 5.41
N ALA A 102 22.14 -13.22 5.35
CA ALA A 102 22.19 -12.25 4.27
C ALA A 102 22.44 -12.92 2.90
N ASP A 103 23.29 -13.93 2.83
CA ASP A 103 23.53 -14.69 1.59
C ASP A 103 22.29 -15.47 1.16
N ALA A 104 21.57 -16.10 2.09
CA ALA A 104 20.33 -16.81 1.80
C ALA A 104 19.25 -15.86 1.23
N GLU A 105 19.09 -14.67 1.80
CA GLU A 105 18.18 -13.66 1.27
C GLU A 105 18.61 -13.17 -0.12
N THR A 106 19.92 -13.09 -0.39
CA THR A 106 20.43 -12.70 -1.72
C THR A 106 20.08 -13.78 -2.75
N SER A 107 20.25 -15.05 -2.39
CA SER A 107 19.87 -16.19 -3.23
C SER A 107 18.36 -16.20 -3.54
N LYS A 108 17.50 -15.80 -2.59
CA LYS A 108 16.06 -15.64 -2.84
C LYS A 108 15.78 -14.54 -3.86
N ILE A 109 16.43 -13.39 -3.74
CA ILE A 109 16.27 -12.26 -4.66
C ILE A 109 16.63 -12.67 -6.11
N PHE A 110 17.69 -13.46 -6.29
CA PHE A 110 18.12 -13.93 -7.60
C PHE A 110 17.43 -15.22 -8.07
N GLY A 111 16.47 -15.76 -7.30
CA GLY A 111 15.78 -17.00 -7.65
C GLY A 111 16.67 -18.25 -7.62
N LEU A 112 17.85 -18.16 -6.99
CA LEU A 112 18.75 -19.30 -6.77
C LEU A 112 18.28 -20.19 -5.61
N TYR A 113 17.34 -19.68 -4.81
CA TYR A 113 16.72 -20.42 -3.73
C TYR A 113 15.54 -21.26 -4.27
N ALA A 114 15.67 -22.59 -4.24
CA ALA A 114 14.56 -23.49 -4.53
C ALA A 114 13.53 -23.41 -3.39
N SER A 115 12.44 -22.67 -3.59
CA SER A 115 11.34 -22.63 -2.64
C SER A 115 10.62 -23.99 -2.60
N GLU A 116 10.26 -24.43 -1.40
CA GLU A 116 9.31 -25.53 -1.23
C GLU A 116 7.98 -25.14 -1.89
N LYS A 117 7.53 -25.94 -2.88
CA LYS A 117 6.25 -25.70 -3.53
C LYS A 117 5.14 -26.11 -2.57
N VAL A 118 4.40 -25.13 -2.06
CA VAL A 118 3.19 -25.40 -1.29
C VAL A 118 2.01 -25.43 -2.26
N ASP A 119 1.64 -26.64 -2.68
CA ASP A 119 0.43 -26.84 -3.48
C ASP A 119 -0.78 -26.87 -2.53
N VAL A 120 -1.62 -25.84 -2.63
CA VAL A 120 -2.87 -25.75 -1.86
C VAL A 120 -4.02 -26.32 -2.69
N THR A 121 -4.42 -27.55 -2.38
CA THR A 121 -5.62 -28.15 -2.96
C THR A 121 -6.86 -27.63 -2.21
N ILE A 122 -7.64 -26.76 -2.84
CA ILE A 122 -8.93 -26.33 -2.32
C ILE A 122 -9.95 -27.42 -2.64
N GLY A 123 -10.32 -28.22 -1.64
CA GLY A 123 -11.19 -29.39 -1.82
C GLY A 123 -12.68 -29.08 -2.01
N ARG A 124 -13.13 -27.82 -1.89
CA ARG A 124 -14.52 -27.43 -2.15
C ARG A 124 -14.62 -26.72 -3.49
N SER A 125 -15.50 -27.20 -4.34
CA SER A 125 -15.88 -26.49 -5.55
C SER A 125 -16.58 -25.17 -5.16
N PRO A 126 -16.31 -24.05 -5.85
CA PRO A 126 -17.08 -22.81 -5.68
C PRO A 126 -18.61 -23.05 -5.77
N VAL A 127 -19.02 -24.03 -6.57
CA VAL A 127 -20.42 -24.44 -6.72
C VAL A 127 -20.99 -25.04 -5.43
N GLU A 128 -20.23 -25.88 -4.74
CA GLU A 128 -20.65 -26.49 -3.46
C GLU A 128 -20.74 -25.45 -2.35
N ALA A 129 -19.82 -24.48 -2.33
CA ALA A 129 -19.85 -23.37 -1.40
C ALA A 129 -21.10 -22.50 -1.60
N ILE A 130 -21.45 -22.20 -2.86
CA ILE A 130 -22.66 -21.43 -3.21
C ILE A 130 -23.93 -22.22 -2.87
N ALA A 131 -23.98 -23.52 -3.16
CA ALA A 131 -25.13 -24.37 -2.83
C ALA A 131 -25.37 -24.40 -1.31
N THR A 132 -24.31 -24.62 -0.52
CA THR A 132 -24.39 -24.63 0.95
C THR A 132 -24.87 -23.28 1.50
N ALA A 133 -24.36 -22.17 0.95
CA ALA A 133 -24.75 -20.83 1.37
C ALA A 133 -26.22 -20.52 1.03
N ARG A 134 -26.69 -20.97 -0.13
CA ARG A 134 -28.09 -20.85 -0.54
C ARG A 134 -29.02 -21.62 0.40
N ASP A 135 -28.69 -22.87 0.70
CA ASP A 135 -29.53 -23.73 1.55
C ASP A 135 -29.61 -23.16 2.98
N ALA A 136 -28.50 -22.67 3.52
CA ALA A 136 -28.47 -22.00 4.82
C ALA A 136 -29.32 -20.71 4.83
N ALA A 137 -29.29 -19.93 3.75
CA ALA A 137 -30.09 -18.71 3.64
C ALA A 137 -31.60 -19.02 3.54
N LEU A 138 -31.99 -20.08 2.83
CA LEU A 138 -33.39 -20.52 2.75
C LEU A 138 -33.89 -21.00 4.12
N ALA A 139 -33.13 -21.84 4.81
CA ALA A 139 -33.48 -22.30 6.15
C ALA A 139 -33.63 -21.14 7.16
N ALA A 140 -32.78 -20.11 7.08
CA ALA A 140 -32.90 -18.91 7.90
C ALA A 140 -34.17 -18.10 7.61
N LEU A 141 -34.55 -17.98 6.33
CA LEU A 141 -35.79 -17.31 5.93
C LEU A 141 -37.03 -18.08 6.39
N GLU A 142 -37.01 -19.41 6.30
CA GLU A 142 -38.09 -20.28 6.77
C GLU A 142 -38.26 -20.20 8.30
N ALA A 143 -37.16 -20.25 9.05
CA ALA A 143 -37.17 -20.07 10.51
C ALA A 143 -37.73 -18.69 10.91
N ARG A 144 -37.36 -17.64 10.16
CA ARG A 144 -37.89 -16.28 10.38
C ARG A 144 -39.38 -16.19 10.08
N ARG A 145 -39.85 -16.86 9.02
CA ARG A 145 -41.27 -16.92 8.65
C ARG A 145 -42.09 -17.67 9.71
N ALA A 146 -41.56 -18.76 10.26
CA ALA A 146 -42.22 -19.52 11.33
C ALA A 146 -42.38 -18.74 12.65
N THR A 147 -41.50 -17.75 12.88
CA THR A 147 -41.49 -16.94 14.12
C THR A 147 -42.26 -15.61 13.98
N THR A 148 -42.78 -15.29 12.79
CA THR A 148 -43.55 -14.05 12.60
C THR A 148 -45.03 -14.30 12.92
N PRO A 149 -45.63 -13.64 13.93
CA PRO A 149 -47.06 -13.78 14.19
C PRO A 149 -47.84 -13.22 13.00
N ALA A 150 -48.90 -13.92 12.60
CA ALA A 150 -49.80 -13.50 11.54
C ALA A 150 -50.30 -12.07 11.81
N VAL A 151 -50.00 -11.14 10.90
CA VAL A 151 -50.59 -9.80 10.91
C VAL A 151 -52.08 -10.02 10.68
N SER A 152 -52.89 -9.79 11.72
CA SER A 152 -54.34 -9.74 11.61
C SER A 152 -54.69 -8.72 10.53
N SER A 153 -55.47 -9.15 9.55
CA SER A 153 -56.02 -8.34 8.48
C SER A 153 -56.80 -7.17 9.07
N VAL A 154 -56.24 -5.96 8.99
CA VAL A 154 -56.99 -4.73 9.19
C VAL A 154 -57.81 -4.51 7.92
N GLU A 155 -59.12 -4.68 8.03
CA GLU A 155 -60.07 -4.24 7.00
C GLU A 155 -59.95 -2.72 6.82
N PRO A 156 -59.87 -2.20 5.58
CA PRO A 156 -59.87 -0.76 5.37
C PRO A 156 -61.29 -0.19 5.52
N GLU A 157 -61.52 0.66 6.52
CA GLU A 157 -62.70 1.54 6.54
C GLU A 157 -62.64 2.53 5.36
N PRO A 158 -63.74 2.73 4.60
CA PRO A 158 -63.80 3.74 3.57
C PRO A 158 -63.88 5.14 4.20
N ILE A 159 -62.92 6.00 3.85
CA ILE A 159 -62.94 7.42 4.22
C ILE A 159 -63.88 8.14 3.24
N ASP A 160 -65.06 8.54 3.71
CA ASP A 160 -65.97 9.43 2.99
C ASP A 160 -65.32 10.83 2.89
N ALA A 161 -65.08 11.28 1.66
CA ALA A 161 -64.60 12.63 1.36
C ALA A 161 -65.78 13.51 0.95
N GLU A 162 -66.30 14.29 1.91
CA GLU A 162 -67.24 15.38 1.61
C GLU A 162 -66.44 16.61 1.15
N VAL A 163 -66.66 17.05 -0.09
CA VAL A 163 -66.10 18.30 -0.65
C VAL A 163 -67.08 19.42 -0.33
N VAL A 164 -66.65 20.40 0.46
CA VAL A 164 -67.40 21.64 0.73
C VAL A 164 -66.79 22.77 -0.09
N GLU A 165 -67.60 23.35 -0.98
CA GLU A 165 -67.36 24.66 -1.65
C GLU A 165 -67.63 25.83 -0.70
#